data_AF-A0A366A1D4-F1
#
_entry.id   AF-A0A366A1D4-F1
#
_cell.length_a   1.000
_cell.length_b   1.000
_cell.length_c   1.000
_cell.angle_alpha   90.00
_cell.angle_beta   90.00
_cell.angle_gamma   90.00
#
_symmetry.space_group_name_H-M   'P 1'
#
loop_
_entity.id
_entity.type
_entity.pdbx_description
1 polymer ?
#
loop_
_entity_poly.entity_id
_entity_poly.type
_entity_poly.pdbx_seq_one_letter_code
_entity_poly.pdbx_strand_id
1 'polypeptide(L)'
;MGAAASPPGGEGAAPDPHAAHRTAMAPPPPGEWIPVDEPVDGIEPQENPPFAEHREFQANCLVSHTAPDDPIVYPGAPGASHDHTFTGNTTTDAHSDGASLAAGGTTCEVPGDLSAYWMPTMFDGDREVRPIGHQVVYYKSGIRDQTTVRPFPTGLRYVVGSPFQSEAEFLDATVQGWECGDSYDNGNIPAHCPEGGQLNVRFQAPSCWDGRHLDSPDHQAHMSYPVVENGADVCPESHPVAVPMVEFKMAFPVDGDMSGVRLASGEGYSFHYDFFNAWGEPTLAAMVEHCINGGLQCDARGYDQFHPGEGAALDEDYELP
;
A
#
# COMPACT_ATOMS: atom_id res chain seq x y z
N MET A 1 -35.32 48.97 -36.06
CA MET A 1 -34.23 47.97 -36.01
C MET A 1 -33.84 47.83 -34.56
N GLY A 2 -34.25 46.75 -33.90
CA GLY A 2 -33.93 46.47 -32.51
C GLY A 2 -34.14 44.98 -32.29
N ALA A 3 -33.06 44.22 -32.45
CA ALA A 3 -33.05 42.77 -32.24
C ALA A 3 -32.91 42.49 -30.74
N ALA A 4 -33.85 41.71 -30.20
CA ALA A 4 -33.76 41.18 -28.85
C ALA A 4 -32.82 39.97 -28.83
N ALA A 5 -31.81 40.01 -27.96
CA ALA A 5 -30.91 38.88 -27.71
C ALA A 5 -31.56 37.91 -26.72
N SER A 6 -31.50 36.61 -27.03
CA SER A 6 -31.87 35.53 -26.11
C SER A 6 -30.73 35.22 -25.14
N PRO A 7 -31.01 34.82 -23.89
CA PRO A 7 -29.96 34.42 -22.95
C PRO A 7 -29.39 33.04 -23.32
N PRO A 8 -28.10 32.77 -23.01
CA PRO A 8 -27.52 31.45 -23.23
C PRO A 8 -28.11 30.45 -22.22
N GLY A 9 -28.48 29.27 -22.72
CA GLY A 9 -28.90 28.15 -21.88
C GLY A 9 -27.72 27.66 -21.05
N GLY A 10 -27.96 27.43 -19.76
CA GLY A 10 -26.98 26.80 -18.89
C GLY A 10 -26.77 25.35 -19.30
N GLU A 11 -25.54 25.00 -19.67
CA GLU A 11 -25.09 23.63 -19.70
C GLU A 11 -25.17 23.08 -18.27
N GLY A 12 -26.02 22.06 -18.07
CA GLY A 12 -26.04 21.32 -16.82
C GLY A 12 -24.69 20.62 -16.66
N ALA A 13 -24.02 20.90 -15.54
CA ALA A 13 -22.83 20.16 -15.15
C ALA A 13 -23.15 18.65 -15.17
N ALA A 14 -22.28 17.87 -15.82
CA ALA A 14 -22.35 16.42 -15.77
C ALA A 14 -22.34 15.95 -14.29
N PRO A 15 -23.11 14.92 -13.92
CA PRO A 15 -23.09 14.40 -12.56
C PRO A 15 -21.67 13.94 -12.23
N ASP A 16 -21.19 14.36 -11.07
CA ASP A 16 -19.89 13.95 -10.54
C ASP A 16 -19.89 12.43 -10.33
N PRO A 17 -19.05 11.64 -11.03
CA PRO A 17 -18.96 10.20 -10.84
C PRO A 17 -18.61 9.81 -9.40
N HIS A 18 -17.95 10.70 -8.64
CA HIS A 18 -17.71 10.51 -7.19
C HIS A 18 -18.97 10.51 -6.37
N ALA A 19 -19.98 11.30 -6.75
CA ALA A 19 -21.26 11.29 -6.07
C ALA A 19 -21.99 9.96 -6.29
N ALA A 20 -21.86 9.36 -7.47
CA ALA A 20 -22.47 8.06 -7.77
C ALA A 20 -21.80 6.91 -6.98
N HIS A 21 -20.46 6.87 -6.89
CA HIS A 21 -19.76 5.87 -6.07
C HIS A 21 -20.03 6.03 -4.57
N ARG A 22 -20.09 7.26 -4.04
CA ARG A 22 -20.50 7.54 -2.65
C ARG A 22 -21.90 7.03 -2.30
N THR A 23 -22.77 6.83 -3.29
CA THR A 23 -24.17 6.40 -3.07
C THR A 23 -24.32 4.87 -3.08
N ALA A 24 -23.32 4.13 -3.57
CA ALA A 24 -23.41 2.68 -3.78
C ALA A 24 -22.92 1.84 -2.58
N MET A 25 -22.06 2.40 -1.73
CA MET A 25 -21.50 1.69 -0.57
C MET A 25 -22.20 2.14 0.71
N ALA A 26 -22.63 1.19 1.54
CA ALA A 26 -23.10 1.53 2.88
C ALA A 26 -21.93 2.13 3.67
N PRO A 27 -22.14 3.14 4.54
CA PRO A 27 -21.06 3.62 5.39
C PRO A 27 -20.49 2.46 6.22
N PRO A 28 -19.16 2.36 6.38
CA PRO A 28 -18.56 1.32 7.19
C PRO A 28 -19.06 1.39 8.63
N PRO A 29 -19.12 0.25 9.34
CA PRO A 29 -19.35 0.29 10.78
C PRO A 29 -18.28 1.17 11.45
N PRO A 30 -18.60 1.85 12.56
CA PRO A 30 -17.59 2.58 13.30
C PRO A 30 -16.52 1.59 13.78
N GLY A 31 -15.26 1.82 13.41
CA GLY A 31 -14.16 1.02 13.91
C GLY A 31 -13.91 1.27 15.40
N GLU A 32 -13.05 0.44 15.98
CA GLU A 32 -12.61 0.56 17.37
C GLU A 32 -11.09 0.72 17.41
N TRP A 33 -10.57 1.30 18.50
CA TRP A 33 -9.14 1.24 18.76
C TRP A 33 -8.78 -0.18 19.18
N ILE A 34 -7.93 -0.85 18.41
CA ILE A 34 -7.42 -2.19 18.75
C ILE A 34 -6.03 -1.99 19.38
N PRO A 35 -5.85 -2.17 20.70
CA PRO A 35 -4.54 -1.98 21.32
C PRO A 35 -3.58 -3.10 20.93
N VAL A 36 -2.28 -2.79 20.91
CA VAL A 36 -1.23 -3.81 20.94
C VAL A 36 -1.12 -4.37 22.37
N ASP A 37 -0.77 -5.65 22.50
CA ASP A 37 -0.62 -6.29 23.81
C ASP A 37 0.46 -5.63 24.67
N GLU A 38 1.61 -5.33 24.06
CA GLU A 38 2.74 -4.66 24.70
C GLU A 38 3.05 -3.33 23.98
N PRO A 39 2.80 -2.17 24.63
CA PRO A 39 3.16 -0.88 24.07
C PRO A 39 4.64 -0.77 23.72
N VAL A 40 4.94 -0.21 22.55
CA VAL A 40 6.30 -0.04 22.04
C VAL A 40 6.68 1.43 22.08
N ASP A 41 7.85 1.74 22.62
CA ASP A 41 8.39 3.09 22.60
C ASP A 41 9.30 3.31 21.38
N GLY A 42 9.31 4.54 20.88
CA GLY A 42 10.22 4.97 19.83
C GLY A 42 11.69 4.86 20.26
N ILE A 43 12.57 4.64 19.30
CA ILE A 43 14.01 4.73 19.51
C ILE A 43 14.42 6.16 19.15
N GLU A 44 15.11 6.84 20.05
CA GLU A 44 15.60 8.21 19.80
C GLU A 44 16.58 8.20 18.61
N PRO A 45 16.34 9.00 17.55
CA PRO A 45 17.22 9.07 16.40
C PRO A 45 18.63 9.51 16.78
N GLN A 46 19.62 8.92 16.14
CA GLN A 46 21.02 9.33 16.27
C GLN A 46 21.22 10.73 15.67
N GLU A 47 22.11 11.54 16.26
CA GLU A 47 22.44 12.86 15.72
C GLU A 47 23.09 12.78 14.33
N ASN A 48 23.89 11.73 14.10
CA ASN A 48 24.60 11.48 12.85
C ASN A 48 24.40 10.02 12.43
N PRO A 49 23.21 9.64 11.92
CA PRO A 49 22.95 8.27 11.52
C PRO A 49 23.80 7.89 10.30
N PRO A 50 24.20 6.61 10.15
CA PRO A 50 24.93 6.16 8.99
C PRO A 50 24.09 6.35 7.72
N PHE A 51 24.66 6.98 6.70
CA PHE A 51 23.98 7.11 5.41
C PHE A 51 24.02 5.79 4.65
N ALA A 52 22.85 5.34 4.22
CA ALA A 52 22.69 4.24 3.27
C ALA A 52 21.76 4.67 2.15
N GLU A 53 22.20 4.49 0.90
CA GLU A 53 21.40 4.81 -0.29
C GLU A 53 20.15 3.94 -0.35
N HIS A 54 20.33 2.64 -0.06
CA HIS A 54 19.27 1.65 0.05
C HIS A 54 19.08 1.22 1.50
N ARG A 55 17.86 0.79 1.83
CA ARG A 55 17.41 0.43 3.18
C ARG A 55 16.07 -0.28 3.04
N GLU A 56 16.08 -1.36 2.28
CA GLU A 56 14.88 -1.99 1.77
C GLU A 56 15.01 -3.50 1.55
N PHE A 57 13.87 -4.19 1.58
CA PHE A 57 13.71 -5.53 1.01
C PHE A 57 12.37 -5.63 0.25
N GLN A 58 12.22 -6.69 -0.55
CA GLN A 58 11.04 -6.93 -1.38
C GLN A 58 10.33 -8.20 -0.91
N ALA A 59 9.02 -8.18 -0.66
CA ALA A 59 8.30 -9.40 -0.28
C ALA A 59 7.96 -10.30 -1.49
N ASN A 60 7.78 -9.68 -2.67
CA ASN A 60 7.46 -10.33 -3.96
C ASN A 60 6.34 -11.39 -3.86
N CYS A 61 5.10 -10.97 -4.10
CA CYS A 61 3.93 -11.83 -3.91
C CYS A 61 3.07 -11.89 -5.17
N LEU A 62 2.49 -13.06 -5.48
CA LEU A 62 1.54 -13.18 -6.61
C LEU A 62 0.12 -12.77 -6.20
N VAL A 63 -0.69 -12.37 -7.18
CA VAL A 63 -2.14 -12.24 -6.97
C VAL A 63 -2.73 -13.61 -6.59
N SER A 64 -3.49 -13.65 -5.50
CA SER A 64 -4.24 -14.81 -5.06
C SER A 64 -5.60 -14.86 -5.76
N HIS A 65 -6.45 -13.86 -5.53
CA HIS A 65 -7.83 -13.82 -6.01
C HIS A 65 -8.37 -12.38 -6.04
N THR A 66 -9.61 -12.24 -6.50
CA THR A 66 -10.39 -11.00 -6.45
C THR A 66 -11.69 -11.27 -5.69
N ALA A 67 -12.12 -10.31 -4.87
CA ALA A 67 -13.40 -10.37 -4.17
C ALA A 67 -13.87 -8.96 -3.73
N PRO A 68 -15.20 -8.72 -3.65
CA PRO A 68 -15.77 -7.49 -3.10
C PRO A 68 -15.78 -7.45 -1.55
N ASP A 69 -14.67 -7.89 -0.95
CA ASP A 69 -14.51 -8.06 0.49
C ASP A 69 -13.47 -7.09 1.04
N ASP A 70 -13.62 -6.70 2.31
CA ASP A 70 -12.64 -5.89 3.02
C ASP A 70 -12.71 -6.19 4.53
N PRO A 71 -11.79 -7.01 5.07
CA PRO A 71 -11.81 -7.38 6.48
C PRO A 71 -11.41 -6.24 7.44
N ILE A 72 -10.83 -5.14 6.94
CA ILE A 72 -10.48 -3.97 7.77
C ILE A 72 -11.69 -3.05 7.85
N VAL A 73 -12.21 -2.62 6.70
CA VAL A 73 -13.26 -1.60 6.58
C VAL A 73 -14.67 -2.17 6.79
N TYR A 74 -14.92 -3.42 6.37
CA TYR A 74 -16.22 -4.11 6.51
C TYR A 74 -16.07 -5.51 7.15
N PRO A 75 -15.54 -5.60 8.38
CA PRO A 75 -15.29 -6.88 9.03
C PRO A 75 -16.57 -7.72 9.17
N GLY A 76 -16.51 -8.96 8.71
CA GLY A 76 -17.60 -9.93 8.76
C GLY A 76 -18.73 -9.69 7.75
N ALA A 77 -18.55 -8.81 6.77
CA ALA A 77 -19.58 -8.45 5.78
C ALA A 77 -19.12 -8.75 4.34
N PRO A 78 -19.24 -10.01 3.87
CA PRO A 78 -18.92 -10.37 2.48
C PRO A 78 -19.70 -9.55 1.46
N GLY A 79 -19.01 -9.08 0.42
CA GLY A 79 -19.61 -8.28 -0.66
C GLY A 79 -20.00 -6.85 -0.28
N ALA A 80 -19.57 -6.37 0.88
CA ALA A 80 -19.87 -5.00 1.32
C ALA A 80 -18.92 -3.95 0.70
N SER A 81 -17.77 -4.35 0.18
CA SER A 81 -16.81 -3.46 -0.47
C SER A 81 -16.94 -3.47 -2.00
N HIS A 82 -16.14 -2.65 -2.67
CA HIS A 82 -15.90 -2.77 -4.09
C HIS A 82 -14.90 -3.92 -4.31
N ASP A 83 -14.77 -4.36 -5.55
CA ASP A 83 -13.89 -5.49 -5.87
C ASP A 83 -12.42 -5.15 -5.59
N HIS A 84 -11.76 -6.00 -4.81
CA HIS A 84 -10.36 -5.88 -4.47
C HIS A 84 -9.55 -7.03 -5.06
N THR A 85 -8.32 -6.73 -5.49
CA THR A 85 -7.31 -7.70 -5.90
C THR A 85 -6.43 -8.03 -4.70
N PHE A 86 -6.50 -9.27 -4.23
CA PHE A 86 -5.75 -9.76 -3.08
C PHE A 86 -4.43 -10.41 -3.48
N THR A 87 -3.38 -10.12 -2.73
CA THR A 87 -1.99 -10.58 -2.92
C THR A 87 -1.41 -11.01 -1.57
N GLY A 88 -0.46 -11.96 -1.57
CA GLY A 88 0.13 -12.52 -0.35
C GLY A 88 -0.73 -13.65 0.21
N ASN A 89 -1.39 -13.43 1.34
CA ASN A 89 -2.22 -14.44 1.97
C ASN A 89 -3.30 -15.00 1.02
N THR A 90 -3.40 -16.32 0.92
CA THR A 90 -4.31 -17.01 -0.01
C THR A 90 -5.71 -17.24 0.54
N THR A 91 -5.95 -16.87 1.79
CA THR A 91 -7.19 -17.12 2.52
C THR A 91 -7.92 -15.85 2.96
N THR A 92 -7.41 -14.68 2.59
CA THR A 92 -8.05 -13.39 2.89
C THR A 92 -9.48 -13.35 2.36
N ASP A 93 -10.41 -12.94 3.21
CA ASP A 93 -11.82 -12.72 2.92
C ASP A 93 -12.41 -11.73 3.94
N ALA A 94 -13.71 -11.41 3.84
CA ALA A 94 -14.34 -10.47 4.77
C ALA A 94 -14.31 -10.90 6.26
N HIS A 95 -14.03 -12.16 6.59
CA HIS A 95 -13.95 -12.64 7.97
C HIS A 95 -12.52 -12.72 8.50
N SER A 96 -11.54 -12.31 7.71
CA SER A 96 -10.14 -12.49 8.05
C SER A 96 -9.71 -11.65 9.25
N ASP A 97 -8.95 -12.30 10.14
CA ASP A 97 -8.30 -11.69 11.30
C ASP A 97 -6.85 -12.19 11.40
N GLY A 98 -6.11 -11.70 12.39
CA GLY A 98 -4.70 -12.09 12.55
C GLY A 98 -4.51 -13.61 12.72
N ALA A 99 -5.47 -14.30 13.35
CA ALA A 99 -5.38 -15.74 13.57
C ALA A 99 -5.72 -16.54 12.31
N SER A 100 -6.72 -16.10 11.54
CA SER A 100 -7.06 -16.75 10.26
C SER A 100 -5.95 -16.58 9.24
N LEU A 101 -5.34 -15.38 9.16
CA LEU A 101 -4.23 -15.11 8.25
C LEU A 101 -3.00 -15.95 8.64
N ALA A 102 -2.65 -16.02 9.93
CA ALA A 102 -1.54 -16.84 10.42
C ALA A 102 -1.73 -18.35 10.21
N ALA A 103 -2.97 -18.81 10.02
CA ALA A 103 -3.30 -20.21 9.69
C ALA A 103 -3.44 -20.46 8.18
N GLY A 104 -3.34 -19.42 7.36
CA GLY A 104 -3.51 -19.44 5.91
C GLY A 104 -2.26 -19.92 5.15
N GLY A 105 -2.33 -19.81 3.82
CA GLY A 105 -1.16 -19.93 2.96
C GLY A 105 -0.75 -18.58 2.40
N THR A 106 0.36 -18.53 1.66
CA THR A 106 0.85 -17.32 1.01
C THR A 106 1.27 -17.56 -0.44
N THR A 107 1.22 -16.49 -1.23
CA THR A 107 1.80 -16.40 -2.57
C THR A 107 3.12 -15.63 -2.61
N CYS A 108 3.58 -15.12 -1.46
CA CYS A 108 4.87 -14.46 -1.32
C CYS A 108 6.02 -15.46 -1.45
N GLU A 109 7.19 -14.99 -1.89
CA GLU A 109 8.38 -15.84 -2.00
C GLU A 109 8.86 -16.34 -0.63
N VAL A 110 8.71 -15.55 0.43
CA VAL A 110 9.03 -15.93 1.80
C VAL A 110 7.84 -16.66 2.41
N PRO A 111 7.95 -17.96 2.77
CA PRO A 111 6.84 -18.71 3.39
C PRO A 111 6.38 -18.11 4.72
N GLY A 112 7.27 -17.39 5.41
CA GLY A 112 6.98 -16.67 6.65
C GLY A 112 6.19 -15.37 6.47
N ASP A 113 5.97 -14.87 5.24
CA ASP A 113 5.07 -13.74 4.99
C ASP A 113 3.65 -14.25 4.74
N LEU A 114 2.83 -14.31 5.80
CA LEU A 114 1.41 -14.63 5.69
C LEU A 114 0.53 -13.38 5.64
N SER A 115 1.11 -12.20 5.40
CA SER A 115 0.39 -10.93 5.38
C SER A 115 -0.55 -10.83 4.19
N ALA A 116 -1.62 -10.06 4.35
CA ALA A 116 -2.56 -9.75 3.30
C ALA A 116 -2.33 -8.33 2.76
N TYR A 117 -2.33 -8.22 1.43
CA TYR A 117 -2.15 -6.98 0.70
C TYR A 117 -3.27 -6.90 -0.34
N TRP A 118 -4.06 -5.83 -0.36
CA TRP A 118 -5.09 -5.67 -1.39
C TRP A 118 -5.28 -4.24 -1.83
N MET A 119 -5.83 -4.08 -3.02
CA MET A 119 -6.07 -2.80 -3.68
C MET A 119 -7.31 -2.93 -4.58
N PRO A 120 -7.96 -1.82 -4.99
CA PRO A 120 -9.07 -1.85 -5.93
C PRO A 120 -8.71 -2.62 -7.21
N THR A 121 -9.59 -3.52 -7.62
CA THR A 121 -9.40 -4.29 -8.84
C THR A 121 -9.48 -3.38 -10.06
N MET A 122 -8.52 -3.52 -10.97
CA MET A 122 -8.54 -2.80 -12.23
C MET A 122 -9.46 -3.51 -13.23
N PHE A 123 -10.20 -2.74 -14.00
CA PHE A 123 -11.04 -3.21 -15.09
C PHE A 123 -10.70 -2.47 -16.37
N ASP A 124 -10.83 -3.16 -17.50
CA ASP A 124 -10.90 -2.59 -18.84
C ASP A 124 -12.29 -2.91 -19.41
N GLY A 125 -13.19 -1.93 -19.32
CA GLY A 125 -14.63 -2.14 -19.46
C GLY A 125 -15.19 -3.03 -18.34
N ASP A 126 -15.65 -4.23 -18.72
CA ASP A 126 -16.15 -5.26 -17.80
C ASP A 126 -15.10 -6.36 -17.55
N ARG A 127 -13.93 -6.29 -18.20
CA ARG A 127 -12.87 -7.29 -18.07
C ARG A 127 -11.98 -6.96 -16.89
N GLU A 128 -11.90 -7.88 -15.94
CA GLU A 128 -10.91 -7.82 -14.86
C GLU A 128 -9.48 -7.80 -15.42
N VAL A 129 -8.64 -6.92 -14.89
CA VAL A 129 -7.23 -6.77 -15.21
C VAL A 129 -6.42 -6.98 -13.93
N ARG A 130 -5.72 -8.11 -13.86
CA ARG A 130 -4.77 -8.38 -12.78
C ARG A 130 -3.39 -7.85 -13.13
N PRO A 131 -2.63 -7.35 -12.15
CA PRO A 131 -1.20 -7.13 -12.34
C PRO A 131 -0.45 -8.38 -12.81
N ILE A 132 0.67 -8.19 -13.52
CA ILE A 132 1.49 -9.31 -14.03
C ILE A 132 2.66 -9.63 -13.10
N GLY A 133 2.83 -10.92 -12.82
CA GLY A 133 4.05 -11.45 -12.21
C GLY A 133 4.05 -11.31 -10.69
N HIS A 134 5.25 -11.33 -10.11
CA HIS A 134 5.43 -11.07 -8.69
C HIS A 134 5.25 -9.58 -8.45
N GLN A 135 4.27 -9.24 -7.63
CA GLN A 135 4.01 -7.88 -7.22
C GLN A 135 5.07 -7.45 -6.23
N VAL A 136 5.77 -6.38 -6.57
CA VAL A 136 6.84 -5.87 -5.72
C VAL A 136 6.22 -5.02 -4.62
N VAL A 137 6.07 -5.64 -3.46
CA VAL A 137 5.77 -4.95 -2.20
C VAL A 137 7.10 -4.66 -1.53
N TYR A 138 7.51 -3.39 -1.54
CA TYR A 138 8.73 -2.97 -0.87
C TYR A 138 8.46 -2.67 0.60
N TYR A 139 9.41 -3.06 1.44
CA TYR A 139 9.55 -2.61 2.81
C TYR A 139 10.79 -1.73 2.89
N LYS A 140 10.63 -0.43 3.14
CA LYS A 140 11.73 0.55 3.14
C LYS A 140 11.79 1.33 4.44
N SER A 141 12.92 1.97 4.76
CA SER A 141 12.89 3.04 5.76
C SER A 141 12.38 4.35 5.16
N GLY A 142 11.26 4.87 5.69
CA GLY A 142 10.74 6.20 5.39
C GLY A 142 11.42 7.34 6.14
N ILE A 143 12.27 7.03 7.12
CA ILE A 143 13.01 8.02 7.92
C ILE A 143 14.52 8.00 7.61
N ARG A 144 15.21 9.08 8.01
CA ARG A 144 16.65 9.26 7.83
C ARG A 144 17.45 8.22 8.62
N ASP A 145 17.13 8.01 9.90
CA ASP A 145 17.84 7.04 10.74
C ASP A 145 17.19 5.66 10.64
N GLN A 146 17.57 4.92 9.59
CA GLN A 146 17.06 3.58 9.33
C GLN A 146 17.37 2.56 10.42
N THR A 147 18.34 2.84 11.29
CA THR A 147 18.74 1.91 12.37
C THR A 147 17.71 1.86 13.51
N THR A 148 16.75 2.78 13.53
CA THR A 148 15.68 2.86 14.53
C THR A 148 14.38 2.16 14.09
N VAL A 149 14.29 1.72 12.84
CA VAL A 149 13.12 1.04 12.29
C VAL A 149 12.91 -0.30 12.97
N ARG A 150 11.72 -0.53 13.52
CA ARG A 150 11.29 -1.78 14.15
C ARG A 150 10.39 -2.60 13.21
N PRO A 151 10.37 -3.94 13.31
CA PRO A 151 9.39 -4.75 12.60
C PRO A 151 7.96 -4.41 13.05
N PHE A 152 6.99 -4.60 12.16
CA PHE A 152 5.57 -4.44 12.49
C PHE A 152 5.16 -5.49 13.54
N PRO A 153 4.33 -5.13 14.55
CA PRO A 153 3.70 -6.11 15.41
C PRO A 153 2.67 -6.93 14.61
N THR A 154 2.54 -8.22 14.92
CA THR A 154 1.52 -9.07 14.28
C THR A 154 0.13 -8.46 14.48
N GLY A 155 -0.64 -8.43 13.41
CA GLY A 155 -2.01 -7.96 13.42
C GLY A 155 -2.19 -6.45 13.23
N LEU A 156 -1.10 -5.68 13.11
CA LEU A 156 -1.14 -4.29 12.65
C LEU A 156 -1.83 -4.25 11.29
N ARG A 157 -2.80 -3.35 11.12
CA ARG A 157 -3.54 -3.20 9.88
C ARG A 157 -3.93 -1.75 9.65
N TYR A 158 -3.87 -1.31 8.40
CA TYR A 158 -4.25 0.05 8.05
C TYR A 158 -4.61 0.17 6.56
N VAL A 159 -5.36 1.23 6.26
CA VAL A 159 -5.71 1.66 4.90
C VAL A 159 -4.77 2.78 4.49
N VAL A 160 -4.29 2.79 3.24
CA VAL A 160 -3.42 3.82 2.69
C VAL A 160 -4.15 4.54 1.55
N GLY A 161 -4.34 5.86 1.69
CA GLY A 161 -5.12 6.66 0.75
C GLY A 161 -6.62 6.52 0.98
N SER A 162 -7.42 6.86 -0.03
CA SER A 162 -8.88 6.78 0.07
C SER A 162 -9.53 6.66 -1.30
N PRO A 163 -10.63 5.89 -1.45
CA PRO A 163 -11.42 5.89 -2.68
C PRO A 163 -12.05 7.27 -2.98
N PHE A 164 -12.07 8.18 -2.02
CA PHE A 164 -12.65 9.52 -2.15
C PHE A 164 -11.61 10.65 -2.20
N GLN A 165 -10.32 10.32 -2.25
CA GLN A 165 -9.27 11.32 -2.31
C GLN A 165 -9.33 12.08 -3.63
N SER A 166 -8.85 13.32 -3.62
CA SER A 166 -8.63 14.14 -4.79
C SER A 166 -7.36 13.71 -5.53
N GLU A 167 -7.23 14.16 -6.78
CA GLU A 167 -6.02 13.93 -7.58
C GLU A 167 -4.76 14.49 -6.90
N ALA A 168 -4.87 15.62 -6.20
CA ALA A 168 -3.76 16.21 -5.47
C ALA A 168 -3.33 15.36 -4.26
N GLU A 169 -4.31 14.88 -3.47
CA GLU A 169 -4.04 13.98 -2.34
C GLU A 169 -3.43 12.65 -2.80
N PHE A 170 -3.89 12.11 -3.93
CA PHE A 170 -3.28 10.93 -4.55
C PHE A 170 -1.81 11.22 -4.90
N LEU A 171 -1.51 12.33 -5.58
CA LEU A 171 -0.15 12.66 -6.01
C LEU A 171 0.81 12.84 -4.82
N ASP A 172 0.36 13.40 -3.70
CA ASP A 172 1.17 13.60 -2.49
C ASP A 172 1.68 12.29 -1.87
N ALA A 173 0.96 11.17 -2.04
CA ALA A 173 1.35 9.84 -1.54
C ALA A 173 2.05 8.96 -2.60
N THR A 174 2.19 9.46 -3.84
CA THR A 174 2.82 8.73 -4.94
C THR A 174 4.27 9.14 -5.14
N VAL A 175 5.07 8.27 -5.76
CA VAL A 175 6.42 8.64 -6.20
C VAL A 175 6.39 9.38 -7.55
N GLN A 176 5.51 8.98 -8.48
CA GLN A 176 5.39 9.54 -9.85
C GLN A 176 3.96 9.41 -10.42
N GLY A 177 2.94 9.33 -9.56
CA GLY A 177 1.57 9.04 -9.99
C GLY A 177 1.44 7.76 -10.81
N TRP A 178 0.51 7.77 -11.76
CA TRP A 178 0.36 6.75 -12.80
C TRP A 178 1.38 6.96 -13.92
N GLU A 179 2.01 5.88 -14.37
CA GLU A 179 3.04 5.94 -15.41
C GLU A 179 2.90 4.84 -16.48
N CYS A 180 3.14 5.19 -17.74
CA CYS A 180 3.28 4.24 -18.83
C CYS A 180 4.16 4.82 -19.96
N GLY A 181 5.19 4.07 -20.34
CA GLY A 181 6.20 4.56 -21.28
C GLY A 181 6.90 5.82 -20.77
N ASP A 182 6.83 6.91 -21.54
CA ASP A 182 7.40 8.21 -21.18
C ASP A 182 6.38 9.14 -20.48
N SER A 183 5.17 8.66 -20.15
CA SER A 183 4.17 9.40 -19.38
C SER A 183 4.31 9.07 -17.89
N TYR A 184 4.47 10.10 -17.06
CA TYR A 184 4.66 10.02 -15.61
C TYR A 184 4.05 11.27 -14.94
N ASP A 185 3.99 11.28 -13.61
CA ASP A 185 3.37 12.33 -12.77
C ASP A 185 1.86 12.52 -13.03
N ASN A 186 1.17 11.49 -13.52
CA ASN A 186 -0.26 11.58 -13.80
C ASN A 186 -1.06 11.26 -12.54
N GLY A 187 -1.94 12.18 -12.12
CA GLY A 187 -2.83 11.91 -10.99
C GLY A 187 -4.02 11.01 -11.35
N ASN A 188 -4.31 10.81 -12.64
CA ASN A 188 -5.27 9.84 -13.13
C ASN A 188 -4.62 8.89 -14.14
N ILE A 189 -5.30 7.78 -14.45
CA ILE A 189 -4.87 6.83 -15.48
C ILE A 189 -4.79 7.59 -16.82
N PRO A 190 -3.63 7.58 -17.51
CA PRO A 190 -3.48 8.24 -18.81
C PRO A 190 -4.47 7.69 -19.82
N ALA A 191 -5.06 8.54 -20.66
CA ALA A 191 -6.03 8.12 -21.68
C ALA A 191 -5.42 7.23 -22.78
N HIS A 192 -4.09 7.23 -22.91
CA HIS A 192 -3.37 6.39 -23.87
C HIS A 192 -2.02 5.96 -23.29
N CYS A 193 -1.68 4.69 -23.47
CA CYS A 193 -0.37 4.15 -23.14
C CYS A 193 0.27 3.50 -24.39
N PRO A 194 1.61 3.50 -24.53
CA PRO A 194 2.25 2.87 -25.69
C PRO A 194 1.90 1.39 -25.82
N GLU A 195 1.47 0.96 -27.02
CA GLU A 195 1.14 -0.44 -27.30
C GLU A 195 2.30 -1.40 -26.98
N GLY A 196 2.00 -2.56 -26.39
CA GLY A 196 2.98 -3.53 -25.90
C GLY A 196 3.66 -3.13 -24.58
N GLY A 197 3.18 -2.07 -23.94
CA GLY A 197 3.66 -1.57 -22.65
C GLY A 197 2.85 -2.11 -21.46
N GLN A 198 2.92 -1.36 -20.36
CA GLN A 198 2.14 -1.60 -19.16
C GLN A 198 1.88 -0.27 -18.45
N LEU A 199 0.82 -0.24 -17.63
CA LEU A 199 0.51 0.86 -16.73
C LEU A 199 1.06 0.54 -15.34
N ASN A 200 1.69 1.51 -14.67
CA ASN A 200 2.26 1.32 -13.34
C ASN A 200 1.79 2.38 -12.36
N VAL A 201 1.84 2.04 -11.08
CA VAL A 201 1.66 2.96 -9.95
C VAL A 201 2.60 2.57 -8.81
N ARG A 202 3.16 3.59 -8.15
CA ARG A 202 3.94 3.45 -6.92
C ARG A 202 3.31 4.29 -5.81
N PHE A 203 2.80 3.63 -4.77
CA PHE A 203 2.03 4.27 -3.71
C PHE A 203 2.62 3.93 -2.33
N GLN A 204 2.88 4.95 -1.51
CA GLN A 204 3.66 4.81 -0.28
C GLN A 204 2.77 4.91 0.98
N ALA A 205 2.97 3.98 1.92
CA ALA A 205 2.34 4.02 3.23
C ALA A 205 2.99 5.06 4.15
N PRO A 206 2.27 5.48 5.21
CA PRO A 206 2.87 5.91 6.47
C PRO A 206 3.98 4.96 6.97
N SER A 207 4.94 5.49 7.73
CA SER A 207 6.04 4.69 8.33
C SER A 207 6.34 5.03 9.79
N CYS A 208 5.42 5.76 10.42
CA CYS A 208 5.50 6.12 11.84
C CYS A 208 4.25 5.63 12.54
N TRP A 209 4.41 4.79 13.55
CA TRP A 209 3.35 4.16 14.31
C TRP A 209 3.25 4.76 15.71
N ASP A 210 2.04 4.83 16.26
CA ASP A 210 1.80 5.37 17.62
C ASP A 210 2.39 4.50 18.74
N GLY A 211 2.74 3.24 18.44
CA GLY A 211 3.30 2.30 19.41
C GLY A 211 2.27 1.73 20.38
N ARG A 212 0.97 1.95 20.14
CA ARG A 212 -0.13 1.66 21.07
C ARG A 212 -1.26 0.86 20.43
N HIS A 213 -1.51 1.02 19.14
CA HIS A 213 -2.69 0.41 18.51
C HIS A 213 -2.37 -0.34 17.22
N LEU A 214 -2.89 -1.57 17.09
CA LEU A 214 -2.84 -2.35 15.86
C LEU A 214 -3.83 -1.85 14.80
N ASP A 215 -4.84 -1.09 15.22
CA ASP A 215 -5.83 -0.46 14.34
C ASP A 215 -6.49 0.74 15.03
N SER A 216 -7.02 1.68 14.25
CA SER A 216 -7.78 2.85 14.73
C SER A 216 -9.19 2.85 14.15
N PRO A 217 -10.15 3.61 14.72
CA PRO A 217 -11.53 3.65 14.22
C PRO A 217 -11.71 4.03 12.75
N ASP A 218 -10.74 4.73 12.18
CA ASP A 218 -10.68 5.13 10.76
C ASP A 218 -9.61 4.35 9.96
N HIS A 219 -9.00 3.36 10.59
CA HIS A 219 -7.94 2.50 10.05
C HIS A 219 -6.69 3.24 9.55
N GLN A 220 -6.50 4.49 10.00
CA GLN A 220 -5.43 5.38 9.54
C GLN A 220 -4.75 6.13 10.70
N ALA A 221 -5.50 6.66 11.66
CA ALA A 221 -5.00 7.57 12.70
C ALA A 221 -3.96 7.00 13.68
N HIS A 222 -3.72 5.68 13.68
CA HIS A 222 -2.63 5.07 14.45
C HIS A 222 -1.28 5.08 13.69
N MET A 223 -1.27 5.55 12.44
CA MET A 223 -0.12 5.66 11.56
C MET A 223 0.04 7.12 11.07
N SER A 224 1.27 7.53 10.81
CA SER A 224 1.62 8.84 10.26
C SER A 224 2.74 8.76 9.23
N TYR A 225 2.69 9.64 8.25
CA TYR A 225 3.85 9.91 7.41
C TYR A 225 4.94 10.61 8.25
N PRO A 226 6.23 10.40 7.92
CA PRO A 226 7.32 11.16 8.49
C PRO A 226 7.15 12.67 8.27
N VAL A 227 7.75 13.45 9.17
CA VAL A 227 7.83 14.90 9.06
C VAL A 227 9.29 15.32 8.91
N VAL A 228 9.52 16.48 8.27
CA VAL A 228 10.86 17.02 8.13
C VAL A 228 11.23 17.84 9.36
N GLU A 229 12.17 17.35 10.16
CA GLU A 229 12.78 18.08 11.28
C GLU A 229 14.28 18.23 11.05
N ASN A 230 14.80 19.46 11.18
CA ASN A 230 16.22 19.77 10.98
C ASN A 230 16.80 19.25 9.63
N GLY A 231 15.96 19.17 8.59
CA GLY A 231 16.36 18.66 7.27
C GLY A 231 16.51 17.14 7.21
N ALA A 232 15.81 16.40 8.06
CA ALA A 232 15.72 14.94 8.05
C ALA A 232 14.27 14.50 8.21
N ASP A 233 13.87 13.45 7.49
CA ASP A 233 12.61 12.76 7.73
C ASP A 233 12.71 11.99 9.05
N VAL A 234 11.82 12.32 9.98
CA VAL A 234 11.71 11.71 11.30
C VAL A 234 10.26 11.41 11.62
N CYS A 235 10.05 10.51 12.57
CA CYS A 235 8.72 10.26 13.07
C CYS A 235 8.26 11.37 14.04
N PRO A 236 7.02 11.88 13.90
CA PRO A 236 6.52 12.91 14.80
C PRO A 236 6.32 12.35 16.21
N GLU A 237 6.32 13.22 17.23
CA GLU A 237 6.12 12.82 18.64
C GLU A 237 4.81 12.05 18.89
N SER A 238 3.78 12.29 18.07
CA SER A 238 2.50 11.56 18.14
C SER A 238 2.59 10.11 17.67
N HIS A 239 3.59 9.79 16.83
CA HIS A 239 3.80 8.47 16.22
C HIS A 239 5.27 8.06 16.32
N PRO A 240 5.82 7.87 17.53
CA PRO A 240 7.27 7.85 17.74
C PRO A 240 7.95 6.56 17.26
N VAL A 241 7.20 5.51 16.89
CA VAL A 241 7.76 4.22 16.51
C VAL A 241 7.96 4.15 15.01
N ALA A 242 9.21 4.23 14.55
CA ALA A 242 9.54 4.00 13.16
C ALA A 242 9.31 2.53 12.78
N VAL A 243 8.59 2.30 11.69
CA VAL A 243 8.26 0.98 11.12
C VAL A 243 8.51 1.02 9.61
N PRO A 244 8.57 -0.13 8.90
CA PRO A 244 8.81 -0.12 7.47
C PRO A 244 7.73 0.68 6.73
N MET A 245 8.15 1.51 5.78
CA MET A 245 7.27 2.07 4.77
C MET A 245 6.97 0.96 3.76
N VAL A 246 5.72 0.49 3.76
CA VAL A 246 5.21 -0.38 2.70
C VAL A 246 5.02 0.49 1.44
N GLU A 247 5.56 0.06 0.30
CA GLU A 247 5.32 0.69 -0.99
C GLU A 247 4.84 -0.36 -1.98
N PHE A 248 3.64 -0.15 -2.52
CA PHE A 248 3.11 -0.96 -3.61
C PHE A 248 3.70 -0.46 -4.92
N LYS A 249 4.38 -1.34 -5.65
CA LYS A 249 4.75 -1.11 -7.05
C LYS A 249 3.99 -2.10 -7.93
N MET A 250 2.92 -1.61 -8.56
CA MET A 250 1.99 -2.43 -9.31
C MET A 250 2.11 -2.15 -10.80
N ALA A 251 2.07 -3.22 -11.61
CA ALA A 251 2.20 -3.18 -13.05
C ALA A 251 1.04 -3.96 -13.71
N PHE A 252 0.24 -3.27 -14.51
CA PHE A 252 -0.97 -3.80 -15.14
C PHE A 252 -0.78 -3.99 -16.65
N PRO A 253 -1.20 -5.14 -17.22
CA PRO A 253 -1.09 -5.47 -18.65
C PRO A 253 -2.13 -4.74 -19.50
N VAL A 254 -2.11 -3.41 -19.46
CA VAL A 254 -3.00 -2.54 -20.22
C VAL A 254 -2.17 -1.51 -20.97
N ASP A 255 -2.52 -1.31 -22.23
CA ASP A 255 -1.87 -0.39 -23.15
C ASP A 255 -2.86 0.08 -24.22
N GLY A 256 -2.41 0.95 -25.12
CA GLY A 256 -3.24 1.45 -26.21
C GLY A 256 -4.30 2.43 -25.70
N ASP A 257 -5.55 2.24 -26.12
CA ASP A 257 -6.69 3.06 -25.68
C ASP A 257 -7.10 2.68 -24.26
N MET A 258 -6.92 3.61 -23.33
CA MET A 258 -7.16 3.39 -21.90
C MET A 258 -8.53 3.92 -21.46
N SER A 259 -9.39 4.36 -22.38
CA SER A 259 -10.69 4.97 -22.06
C SER A 259 -11.65 4.03 -21.32
N GLY A 260 -11.45 2.71 -21.43
CA GLY A 260 -12.18 1.70 -20.66
C GLY A 260 -11.52 1.33 -19.33
N VAL A 261 -10.29 1.79 -19.07
CA VAL A 261 -9.49 1.38 -17.92
C VAL A 261 -9.86 2.20 -16.70
N ARG A 262 -10.23 1.52 -15.62
CA ARG A 262 -10.66 2.13 -14.35
C ARG A 262 -10.38 1.20 -13.17
N LEU A 263 -10.49 1.73 -11.96
CA LEU A 263 -10.49 0.94 -10.73
C LEU A 263 -11.93 0.56 -10.35
N ALA A 264 -12.07 -0.47 -9.52
CA ALA A 264 -13.33 -0.82 -8.87
C ALA A 264 -13.88 0.32 -8.00
N SER A 265 -12.97 1.12 -7.45
CA SER A 265 -13.23 2.34 -6.66
C SER A 265 -13.51 3.59 -7.50
N GLY A 266 -13.35 3.52 -8.83
CA GLY A 266 -13.63 4.61 -9.75
C GLY A 266 -12.42 5.05 -10.58
N GLU A 267 -12.20 6.37 -10.62
CA GLU A 267 -11.09 7.01 -11.35
C GLU A 267 -9.72 6.59 -10.80
N GLY A 268 -8.64 6.81 -11.55
CA GLY A 268 -7.28 6.40 -11.17
C GLY A 268 -6.78 6.98 -9.84
N TYR A 269 -7.14 8.21 -9.49
CA TYR A 269 -6.77 8.78 -8.19
C TYR A 269 -7.54 8.17 -7.01
N SER A 270 -8.57 7.35 -7.24
CA SER A 270 -9.21 6.58 -6.15
C SER A 270 -8.35 5.40 -5.67
N PHE A 271 -7.15 5.20 -6.24
CA PHE A 271 -6.23 4.14 -5.83
C PHE A 271 -5.86 4.26 -4.36
N HIS A 272 -6.13 3.21 -3.61
CA HIS A 272 -5.71 3.00 -2.24
C HIS A 272 -5.25 1.56 -2.13
N TYR A 273 -4.65 1.23 -1.00
CA TYR A 273 -4.43 -0.16 -0.67
C TYR A 273 -4.49 -0.37 0.82
N ASP A 274 -4.58 -1.63 1.17
CA ASP A 274 -4.76 -2.09 2.52
C ASP A 274 -3.67 -3.11 2.84
N PHE A 275 -3.25 -3.09 4.09
CA PHE A 275 -2.24 -3.99 4.61
C PHE A 275 -2.71 -4.58 5.93
N PHE A 276 -2.55 -5.89 6.08
CA PHE A 276 -2.78 -6.61 7.33
C PHE A 276 -1.58 -7.51 7.61
N ASN A 277 -0.76 -7.10 8.57
CA ASN A 277 0.47 -7.79 8.93
C ASN A 277 0.19 -9.15 9.56
N ALA A 278 0.70 -10.21 8.95
CA ALA A 278 0.74 -11.55 9.51
C ALA A 278 2.08 -12.24 9.22
N TRP A 279 3.16 -11.47 9.04
CA TRP A 279 4.51 -12.03 9.03
C TRP A 279 4.78 -12.84 10.30
N GLY A 280 5.52 -13.95 10.15
CA GLY A 280 6.18 -14.60 11.27
C GLY A 280 7.17 -13.64 11.92
N GLU A 281 6.94 -13.31 13.20
CA GLU A 281 7.70 -12.27 13.91
C GLU A 281 9.22 -12.45 13.82
N PRO A 282 9.80 -13.66 14.02
CA PRO A 282 11.24 -13.84 13.91
C PRO A 282 11.77 -13.58 12.49
N THR A 283 10.99 -13.93 11.47
CA THR A 283 11.36 -13.74 10.06
C THR A 283 11.34 -12.26 9.69
N LEU A 284 10.28 -11.52 10.03
CA LEU A 284 10.23 -10.09 9.77
C LEU A 284 11.29 -9.32 10.55
N ALA A 285 11.56 -9.70 11.80
CA ALA A 285 12.63 -9.11 12.60
C ALA A 285 13.99 -9.28 11.92
N ALA A 286 14.33 -10.49 11.45
CA ALA A 286 15.57 -10.76 10.73
C ALA A 286 15.68 -9.94 9.43
N MET A 287 14.60 -9.84 8.66
CA MET A 287 14.58 -9.06 7.42
C MET A 287 14.77 -7.56 7.69
N VAL A 288 14.10 -7.00 8.71
CA VAL A 288 14.25 -5.59 9.07
C VAL A 288 15.65 -5.29 9.60
N GLU A 289 16.18 -6.12 10.50
CA GLU A 289 17.52 -5.95 11.08
C GLU A 289 18.60 -6.02 10.00
N HIS A 290 18.56 -7.05 9.15
CA HIS A 290 19.56 -7.26 8.12
C HIS A 290 19.46 -6.22 6.99
N CYS A 291 18.27 -6.03 6.42
CA CYS A 291 18.13 -5.26 5.19
C CYS A 291 17.88 -3.76 5.43
N ILE A 292 16.99 -3.41 6.35
CA ILE A 292 16.63 -2.01 6.59
C ILE A 292 17.65 -1.37 7.53
N ASN A 293 17.86 -1.94 8.73
CA ASN A 293 18.81 -1.37 9.68
C ASN A 293 20.25 -1.50 9.18
N GLY A 294 20.57 -2.58 8.46
CA GLY A 294 21.86 -2.79 7.79
C GLY A 294 22.11 -1.88 6.58
N GLY A 295 21.08 -1.21 6.05
CA GLY A 295 21.23 -0.28 4.93
C GLY A 295 21.53 -0.95 3.59
N LEU A 296 20.82 -2.04 3.29
CA LEU A 296 21.02 -2.88 2.11
C LEU A 296 19.86 -2.76 1.11
N GLN A 297 20.08 -3.25 -0.11
CA GLN A 297 19.07 -3.42 -1.14
C GLN A 297 18.75 -4.90 -1.35
N CYS A 298 17.95 -5.45 -0.44
CA CYS A 298 17.67 -6.87 -0.44
C CYS A 298 16.59 -7.29 -1.46
N ASP A 299 16.75 -8.50 -1.99
CA ASP A 299 15.66 -9.29 -2.57
C ASP A 299 14.78 -9.94 -1.48
N ALA A 300 13.87 -10.84 -1.88
CA ALA A 300 12.97 -11.52 -0.95
C ALA A 300 13.66 -12.47 0.03
N ARG A 301 14.87 -12.94 -0.29
CA ARG A 301 15.68 -13.76 0.63
C ARG A 301 16.40 -12.91 1.67
N GLY A 302 16.40 -11.59 1.51
CA GLY A 302 17.25 -10.72 2.29
C GLY A 302 18.69 -10.68 1.77
N TYR A 303 18.93 -11.02 0.50
CA TYR A 303 20.24 -10.97 -0.13
C TYR A 303 20.42 -9.69 -0.95
N ASP A 304 21.55 -9.00 -0.77
CA ASP A 304 21.92 -7.85 -1.59
C ASP A 304 23.02 -8.25 -2.60
N GLN A 305 22.64 -8.29 -3.87
CA GLN A 305 23.55 -8.64 -4.97
C GLN A 305 24.72 -7.67 -5.17
N PHE A 306 24.59 -6.43 -4.67
CA PHE A 306 25.63 -5.40 -4.71
C PHE A 306 26.54 -5.46 -3.49
N HIS A 307 26.10 -6.12 -2.40
CA HIS A 307 26.86 -6.34 -1.16
C HIS A 307 26.92 -7.83 -0.77
N PRO A 308 27.45 -8.72 -1.63
CA PRO A 308 27.40 -10.18 -1.40
C PRO A 308 28.15 -10.65 -0.14
N GLY A 309 29.04 -9.82 0.41
CA GLY A 309 29.80 -10.12 1.63
C GLY A 309 28.97 -10.08 2.91
N GLU A 310 27.82 -9.40 2.89
CA GLU A 310 26.90 -9.31 4.04
C GLU A 310 26.06 -10.58 4.20
N GLY A 311 26.00 -11.43 3.15
CA GLY A 311 25.19 -12.64 3.16
C GLY A 311 23.71 -12.35 2.92
N ALA A 312 22.85 -13.24 3.42
CA ALA A 312 21.40 -13.15 3.30
C ALA A 312 20.74 -13.33 4.67
N ALA A 313 19.61 -12.67 4.89
CA ALA A 313 18.84 -12.85 6.12
C ALA A 313 18.23 -14.26 6.23
N LEU A 314 17.88 -14.86 5.09
CA LEU A 314 17.26 -16.18 4.99
C LEU A 314 18.14 -17.16 4.19
N ASP A 315 17.92 -18.46 4.40
CA ASP A 315 18.59 -19.53 3.66
C ASP A 315 18.06 -19.71 2.22
N GLU A 316 18.51 -20.75 1.51
CA GLU A 316 18.09 -21.02 0.12
C GLU A 316 16.62 -21.41 -0.02
N ASP A 317 16.00 -21.84 1.07
CA ASP A 317 14.59 -22.22 1.16
C ASP A 317 13.73 -21.07 1.73
N TYR A 318 14.31 -19.87 1.89
CA TYR A 318 13.67 -18.68 2.46
C TYR A 318 13.22 -18.87 3.92
N GLU A 319 13.92 -19.72 4.66
CA GLU A 319 13.74 -19.96 6.08
C GLU A 319 14.86 -19.30 6.90
N LEU A 320 14.62 -19.14 8.21
CA LEU A 320 15.66 -18.64 9.12
C LEU A 320 16.77 -19.71 9.29
N PRO A 321 18.05 -19.31 9.28
CA PRO A 321 19.19 -20.24 9.39
C PRO A 321 19.39 -20.88 10.76
#